data_AF-A0A8T3L292-F1
#
_entry.id   AF-A0A8T3L292-F1
#
_cell.length_a   1.000
_cell.length_b   1.000
_cell.length_c   1.000
_cell.angle_alpha   90.00
_cell.angle_beta   90.00
_cell.angle_gamma   90.00
#
_symmetry.space_group_name_H-M   'P 1'
#
loop_
_entity.id
_entity.type
_entity.pdbx_description
1 polymer ?
#
loop_
_entity_poly.entity_id
_entity_poly.type
_entity_poly.pdbx_seq_one_letter_code
_entity_poly.pdbx_strand_id
1 'polypeptide(L)'
;MLKIRGVFEPWVSLISGDRESAGVLGQIIREADSRSVARNLGAGETGRFPSARAIPLHEKLLTGLRYLISEGHLPLNRNGAAGWLDHEDLWLVSKRTVDALRDHLHREGHTDIPSRNDRIFDVLQEHAILKPNGEQAIWRTRVTDGAGEWSHELTLLRVARRRI
;
A
#
# COMPACT_ATOMS: atom_id res chain seq x y z
N MET A 1 -34.16 -24.23 -4.78
CA MET A 1 -33.01 -24.17 -3.86
C MET A 1 -31.75 -24.47 -4.68
N LEU A 2 -31.08 -23.44 -5.21
CA LEU A 2 -29.86 -23.57 -6.01
C LEU A 2 -28.74 -22.80 -5.31
N LYS A 3 -27.73 -23.53 -4.83
CA LYS A 3 -26.55 -22.99 -4.16
C LYS A 3 -25.60 -22.33 -5.17
N ILE A 4 -25.28 -21.08 -4.90
CA ILE A 4 -23.94 -20.43 -4.93
C ILE A 4 -23.02 -20.80 -6.11
N ARG A 5 -22.81 -19.83 -7.01
CA ARG A 5 -21.49 -19.52 -7.61
C ARG A 5 -21.47 -18.04 -8.00
N GLY A 6 -21.23 -17.16 -7.02
CA GLY A 6 -20.81 -15.78 -7.28
C GLY A 6 -19.38 -15.81 -7.82
N VAL A 7 -19.23 -15.96 -9.13
CA VAL A 7 -17.95 -15.83 -9.83
C VAL A 7 -17.67 -14.33 -9.91
N PHE A 8 -16.93 -13.81 -8.93
CA PHE A 8 -16.30 -12.50 -9.06
C PHE A 8 -15.10 -12.69 -9.99
N GLU A 9 -15.25 -12.31 -11.26
CA GLU A 9 -14.13 -12.13 -12.18
C GLU A 9 -13.72 -10.65 -12.16
N PRO A 10 -12.60 -10.26 -11.49
CA PRO A 10 -12.01 -8.97 -11.72
C PRO A 10 -11.17 -9.07 -13.00
N TRP A 11 -11.81 -8.81 -14.14
CA TRP A 11 -11.09 -8.48 -15.36
C TRP A 11 -10.43 -7.11 -15.17
N VAL A 12 -9.16 -7.07 -14.75
CA VAL A 12 -8.37 -5.84 -14.80
C VAL A 12 -7.47 -5.95 -16.02
N SER A 13 -7.78 -5.12 -17.02
CA SER A 13 -6.99 -4.94 -18.24
C SER A 13 -6.01 -3.79 -18.03
N LEU A 14 -4.72 -4.08 -18.26
CA LEU A 14 -3.63 -3.20 -18.71
C LEU A 14 -3.35 -1.87 -17.98
N ILE A 15 -2.20 -1.80 -17.29
CA ILE A 15 -1.56 -0.52 -16.95
C ILE A 15 -0.38 -0.32 -17.89
N SER A 16 -0.58 0.48 -18.94
CA SER A 16 0.48 1.00 -19.80
C SER A 16 0.62 2.51 -19.56
N GLY A 17 1.83 3.01 -19.28
CA GLY A 17 2.07 4.46 -19.24
C GLY A 17 3.23 4.94 -18.37
N ASP A 18 4.47 4.68 -18.80
CA ASP A 18 5.75 5.09 -18.18
C ASP A 18 5.86 6.62 -17.91
N ARG A 19 5.19 7.47 -18.71
CA ARG A 19 5.30 8.94 -18.57
C ARG A 19 4.38 9.56 -17.51
N GLU A 20 3.15 9.07 -17.40
CA GLU A 20 2.21 9.61 -16.40
C GLU A 20 2.61 9.17 -14.98
N SER A 21 3.10 7.93 -14.88
CA SER A 21 3.66 7.32 -13.66
C SER A 21 4.74 8.19 -13.00
N ALA A 22 5.66 8.75 -13.79
CA ALA A 22 6.74 9.59 -13.28
C ALA A 22 6.25 10.87 -12.60
N GLY A 23 5.19 11.49 -13.13
CA GLY A 23 4.59 12.70 -12.54
C GLY A 23 3.88 12.43 -11.22
N VAL A 24 3.19 11.28 -11.10
CA VAL A 24 2.49 10.88 -9.88
C VAL A 24 3.46 10.41 -8.79
N LEU A 25 4.47 9.62 -9.16
CA LEU A 25 5.55 9.26 -8.24
C LEU A 25 6.21 10.51 -7.66
N GLY A 26 6.44 11.54 -8.49
CA GLY A 26 6.93 12.83 -8.03
C GLY A 26 5.99 13.55 -7.04
N GLN A 27 4.67 13.40 -7.15
CA GLN A 27 3.72 13.94 -6.17
C GLN A 27 3.77 13.19 -4.84
N ILE A 28 3.82 11.86 -4.90
CA ILE A 28 3.92 10.99 -3.72
C ILE A 28 5.21 11.31 -2.94
N ILE A 29 6.33 11.46 -3.65
CA ILE A 29 7.63 11.83 -3.06
C ILE A 29 7.53 13.18 -2.34
N ARG A 30 6.97 14.22 -2.98
CA ARG A 30 6.82 15.56 -2.35
C ARG A 30 5.94 15.55 -1.10
N GLU A 31 4.85 14.80 -1.11
CA GLU A 31 3.95 14.66 0.05
C GLU A 31 4.59 13.82 1.16
N ALA A 32 5.35 12.78 0.81
CA ALA A 32 6.10 11.96 1.76
C ALA A 32 7.16 12.80 2.49
N ASP A 33 7.95 13.60 1.76
CA ASP A 33 8.96 14.49 2.34
C ASP A 33 8.33 15.50 3.31
N SER A 34 7.23 16.14 2.91
CA SER A 34 6.53 17.12 3.74
C SER A 34 6.00 16.52 5.04
N ARG A 35 5.57 15.24 5.02
CA ARG A 35 5.07 14.52 6.21
C ARG A 35 6.18 13.93 7.06
N SER A 36 7.30 13.52 6.47
CA SER A 36 8.46 13.00 7.19
C SER A 36 9.08 14.09 8.09
N VAL A 37 9.19 15.33 7.58
CA VAL A 37 9.65 16.49 8.35
C VAL A 37 8.74 16.78 9.57
N ALA A 38 7.43 16.59 9.42
CA ALA A 38 6.48 16.78 10.52
C ALA A 38 6.56 15.70 11.63
N ARG A 39 7.20 14.55 11.34
CA ARG A 39 7.20 13.35 12.21
C ARG A 39 8.50 13.08 12.95
N ASN A 40 9.62 13.70 12.54
CA ASN A 40 10.86 13.66 13.30
C ASN A 40 10.75 14.23 14.73
N LEU A 41 9.59 14.79 15.11
CA LEU A 41 9.28 15.21 16.48
C LEU A 41 8.68 14.11 17.37
N GLY A 42 8.46 12.89 16.86
CA GLY A 42 7.81 11.80 17.63
C GLY A 42 8.58 10.49 17.73
N ALA A 43 9.58 10.27 16.86
CA ALA A 43 10.36 9.03 16.79
C ALA A 43 11.80 9.28 17.25
N GLY A 44 11.97 9.73 18.49
CA GLY A 44 13.29 9.90 19.08
C GLY A 44 13.33 10.97 20.15
N GLU A 45 13.02 10.57 21.38
CA GLU A 45 13.84 10.89 22.55
C GLU A 45 13.25 10.16 23.76
N THR A 46 14.11 9.48 24.51
CA THR A 46 13.87 9.08 25.89
C THR A 46 13.73 10.34 26.74
N GLY A 47 12.59 11.01 26.60
CA GLY A 47 12.26 12.28 27.23
C GLY A 47 10.76 12.26 27.47
N ARG A 48 10.38 12.01 28.71
CA ARG A 48 9.00 11.84 29.14
C ARG A 48 8.23 13.16 28.98
N PHE A 49 7.55 13.33 27.85
CA PHE A 49 6.49 14.34 27.68
C PHE A 49 5.14 13.65 27.88
N PRO A 50 4.37 13.95 28.95
CA PRO A 50 3.15 13.23 29.30
C PRO A 50 1.91 13.63 28.46
N SER A 51 2.07 14.08 27.21
CA SER A 51 0.91 14.51 26.39
C SER A 51 0.97 14.24 24.88
N ALA A 52 2.01 13.58 24.36
CA ALA A 52 1.99 13.18 22.95
C ALA A 52 1.05 11.97 22.78
N ARG A 53 -0.10 12.17 22.15
CA ARG A 53 -1.03 11.09 21.80
C ARG A 53 -0.26 10.08 20.91
N ALA A 54 -0.24 8.81 21.30
CA ALA A 54 0.40 7.77 20.50
C ALA A 54 -0.19 7.75 19.08
N ILE A 55 0.68 7.79 18.06
CA ILE A 55 0.25 7.76 16.65
C ILE A 55 -0.45 6.40 16.39
N PRO A 56 -1.70 6.39 15.89
CA PRO A 56 -2.41 5.15 15.57
C PRO A 56 -1.72 4.31 14.50
N LEU A 57 -1.89 2.98 14.57
CA LEU A 57 -1.26 2.04 13.63
C LEU A 57 -1.59 2.32 12.15
N HIS A 58 -2.84 2.68 11.82
CA HIS A 58 -3.21 2.97 10.44
C HIS A 58 -2.46 4.19 9.86
N GLU A 59 -2.15 5.20 10.69
CA GLU A 59 -1.37 6.37 10.28
C GLU A 59 0.12 6.04 10.11
N LYS A 60 0.65 5.17 10.98
CA LYS A 60 2.00 4.60 10.84
C LYS A 60 2.10 3.84 9.51
N LEU A 61 1.17 2.91 9.26
CA LEU A 61 1.12 2.10 8.04
C LEU A 61 1.00 2.94 6.77
N LEU A 62 0.08 3.91 6.74
CA LEU A 62 -0.09 4.76 5.55
C LEU A 62 1.17 5.58 5.24
N THR A 63 1.87 6.01 6.27
CA THR A 63 3.08 6.82 6.09
C THR A 63 4.27 5.97 5.70
N GLY A 64 4.43 4.82 6.34
CA GLY A 64 5.39 3.83 5.91
C GLY A 64 5.18 3.42 4.45
N LEU A 65 3.94 3.29 4.00
CA LEU A 65 3.65 2.95 2.60
C LEU A 65 4.16 4.04 1.65
N ARG A 66 3.88 5.31 1.96
CA ARG A 66 4.32 6.46 1.17
C ARG A 66 5.84 6.55 1.12
N TYR A 67 6.49 6.41 2.27
CA TYR A 67 7.95 6.38 2.39
C TYR A 67 8.57 5.23 1.57
N LEU A 68 8.03 4.01 1.70
CA LEU A 68 8.55 2.86 0.97
C LEU A 68 8.40 3.01 -0.56
N ILE A 69 7.37 3.70 -1.02
CA ILE A 69 7.20 4.03 -2.44
C ILE A 69 8.17 5.14 -2.86
N SER A 70 8.29 6.22 -2.08
CA SER A 70 9.16 7.36 -2.40
C SER A 70 10.63 6.96 -2.47
N GLU A 71 11.08 6.11 -1.53
CA GLU A 71 12.45 5.60 -1.49
C GLU A 71 12.70 4.41 -2.44
N GLY A 72 11.69 4.01 -3.23
CA GLY A 72 11.82 2.93 -4.21
C GLY A 72 11.95 1.52 -3.63
N HIS A 73 11.70 1.34 -2.32
CA HIS A 73 11.62 0.02 -1.68
C HIS A 73 10.42 -0.80 -2.19
N LEU A 74 9.34 -0.13 -2.59
CA LEU A 74 8.20 -0.70 -3.31
C LEU A 74 8.17 -0.14 -4.75
N PRO A 75 8.98 -0.70 -5.66
CA PRO A 75 9.03 -0.21 -7.04
C PRO A 75 7.70 -0.45 -7.75
N LEU A 76 7.26 0.51 -8.56
CA LEU A 76 5.98 0.46 -9.27
C LEU A 76 6.16 0.28 -10.78
N ASN A 77 5.09 -0.14 -11.47
CA ASN A 77 4.90 -0.06 -12.93
C ASN A 77 5.99 -0.73 -13.80
N ARG A 78 6.51 -1.87 -13.36
CA ARG A 78 7.45 -2.71 -14.13
C ARG A 78 7.20 -4.20 -13.89
N ASN A 79 7.76 -5.05 -14.74
CA ASN A 79 7.74 -6.49 -14.50
C ASN A 79 8.44 -6.80 -13.16
N GLY A 80 7.83 -7.62 -12.31
CA GLY A 80 8.33 -7.90 -10.95
C GLY A 80 8.21 -6.72 -9.95
N ALA A 81 7.42 -5.69 -10.26
CA ALA A 81 7.13 -4.59 -9.35
C ALA A 81 6.43 -5.04 -8.05
N ALA A 82 6.47 -4.17 -7.04
CA ALA A 82 5.68 -4.32 -5.83
C ALA A 82 4.25 -3.81 -5.99
N GLY A 83 3.99 -3.02 -7.03
CA GLY A 83 2.66 -2.54 -7.34
C GLY A 83 2.57 -1.88 -8.71
N TRP A 84 1.35 -1.51 -9.06
CA TRP A 84 1.03 -0.79 -10.27
C TRP A 84 0.08 0.35 -9.96
N LEU A 85 0.39 1.52 -10.49
CA LEU A 85 -0.40 2.72 -10.33
C LEU A 85 -1.08 3.03 -11.65
N ASP A 86 -2.41 2.99 -11.64
CA ASP A 86 -3.23 3.52 -12.73
C ASP A 86 -3.70 4.96 -12.40
N HIS A 87 -4.63 5.47 -13.20
CA HIS A 87 -5.13 6.84 -13.08
C HIS A 87 -5.84 7.09 -11.73
N GLU A 88 -6.53 6.08 -11.21
CA GLU A 88 -7.44 6.15 -10.07
C GLU A 88 -6.87 5.49 -8.81
N ASP A 89 -6.08 4.43 -8.99
CA ASP A 89 -5.76 3.46 -7.96
C ASP A 89 -4.32 2.96 -8.03
N LEU A 90 -3.78 2.79 -6.82
CA LEU A 90 -2.57 2.06 -6.57
C LEU A 90 -2.93 0.61 -6.22
N TRP A 91 -2.39 -0.33 -6.99
CA TRP A 91 -2.51 -1.76 -6.78
C TRP A 91 -1.19 -2.31 -6.24
N LEU A 92 -1.22 -2.99 -5.10
CA LEU A 92 -0.02 -3.38 -4.36
C LEU A 92 0.00 -4.89 -4.13
N VAL A 93 1.09 -5.57 -4.45
CA VAL A 93 1.26 -7.00 -4.14
C VAL A 93 1.16 -7.18 -2.64
N SER A 94 0.13 -7.91 -2.20
CA SER A 94 -0.35 -7.90 -0.82
C SER A 94 0.72 -8.29 0.19
N LYS A 95 1.33 -9.47 0.01
CA LYS A 95 2.38 -10.01 0.88
C LYS A 95 3.61 -9.10 0.90
N ARG A 96 4.11 -8.69 -0.29
CA ARG A 96 5.32 -7.87 -0.41
C ARG A 96 5.15 -6.53 0.30
N THR A 97 3.98 -5.92 0.16
CA THR A 97 3.66 -4.62 0.77
C THR A 97 3.59 -4.72 2.30
N VAL A 98 2.87 -5.72 2.82
CA VAL A 98 2.72 -5.89 4.27
C VAL A 98 4.04 -6.27 4.93
N ASP A 99 4.84 -7.13 4.30
CA ASP A 99 6.15 -7.51 4.82
C ASP A 99 7.08 -6.29 4.88
N ALA A 100 7.13 -5.48 3.80
CA ALA A 100 7.94 -4.25 3.78
C ALA A 100 7.47 -3.21 4.82
N LEU A 101 6.15 -3.03 4.99
CA LEU A 101 5.59 -2.15 6.02
C LEU A 101 5.99 -2.59 7.42
N ARG A 102 5.85 -3.88 7.71
CA ARG A 102 6.22 -4.43 9.01
C ARG A 102 7.70 -4.22 9.27
N ASP A 103 8.56 -4.55 8.31
CA ASP A 103 10.00 -4.41 8.45
C ASP A 103 10.43 -2.95 8.61
N HIS A 104 9.75 -2.02 7.93
CA HIS A 104 9.98 -0.59 8.09
C HIS A 104 9.60 -0.09 9.47
N LEU A 105 8.38 -0.38 9.94
CA LEU A 105 7.91 0.08 11.25
C LEU A 105 8.73 -0.52 12.40
N HIS A 106 9.19 -1.78 12.28
CA HIS A 106 10.11 -2.35 13.26
C HIS A 106 11.46 -1.63 13.29
N ARG A 107 12.00 -1.24 12.12
CA ARG A 107 13.25 -0.44 12.04
C ARG A 107 13.09 0.96 12.64
N GLU A 108 11.89 1.54 12.58
CA GLU A 108 11.56 2.80 13.26
C GLU A 108 11.35 2.63 14.78
N GLY A 109 11.48 1.41 15.32
CA GLY A 109 11.38 1.11 16.74
C GLY A 109 9.93 0.90 17.24
N HIS A 110 8.95 0.81 16.33
CA HIS A 110 7.61 0.40 16.71
C HIS A 110 7.57 -1.08 17.06
N THR A 111 6.89 -1.43 18.15
CA THR A 111 6.80 -2.81 18.67
C THR A 111 5.37 -3.36 18.67
N ASP A 112 4.39 -2.52 18.33
CA ASP A 112 2.95 -2.80 18.35
C ASP A 112 2.39 -3.28 17.00
N ILE A 113 3.24 -3.75 16.07
CA ILE A 113 2.81 -4.19 14.73
C ILE A 113 2.29 -5.63 14.78
N PRO A 114 1.07 -5.91 14.27
CA PRO A 114 0.57 -7.27 14.16
C PRO A 114 1.47 -8.18 13.30
N SER A 115 1.74 -9.38 13.81
CA SER A 115 2.51 -10.41 13.09
C SER A 115 1.73 -11.02 11.92
N ARG A 116 0.40 -11.10 12.04
CA ARG A 116 -0.47 -11.67 11.01
C ARG A 116 -0.92 -10.62 9.99
N ASN A 117 -0.90 -10.99 8.71
CA ASN A 117 -1.26 -10.07 7.62
C ASN A 117 -2.75 -9.68 7.62
N ASP A 118 -3.64 -10.59 8.00
CA ASP A 118 -5.08 -10.32 8.09
C ASP A 118 -5.38 -9.15 9.04
N ARG A 119 -4.69 -9.08 10.19
CA ARG A 119 -4.86 -7.96 11.13
C ARG A 119 -4.41 -6.62 10.57
N ILE A 120 -3.38 -6.61 9.71
CA ILE A 120 -2.96 -5.38 9.02
C ILE A 120 -3.99 -5.01 7.96
N PHE A 121 -4.56 -5.99 7.25
CA PHE A 121 -5.64 -5.75 6.29
C PHE A 121 -6.89 -5.17 6.97
N ASP A 122 -7.31 -5.75 8.10
CA ASP A 122 -8.45 -5.28 8.90
C ASP A 122 -8.28 -3.80 9.24
N VAL A 123 -7.14 -3.43 9.83
CA VAL A 123 -6.82 -2.03 10.21
C VAL A 123 -6.88 -1.10 9.00
N LEU A 124 -6.32 -1.49 7.85
CA LEU A 124 -6.35 -0.65 6.67
C LEU A 124 -7.76 -0.53 6.05
N GLN A 125 -8.60 -1.56 6.16
CA GLN A 125 -10.01 -1.52 5.73
C GLN A 125 -10.88 -0.67 6.65
N GLU A 126 -10.76 -0.87 7.97
CA GLU A 126 -11.50 -0.12 9.01
C GLU A 126 -11.29 1.40 8.88
N HIS A 127 -10.08 1.80 8.46
CA HIS A 127 -9.73 3.20 8.24
C HIS A 127 -9.91 3.68 6.79
N ALA A 128 -10.57 2.88 5.93
CA ALA A 128 -10.85 3.20 4.52
C ALA A 128 -9.59 3.64 3.73
N ILE A 129 -8.45 3.02 4.04
CA ILE A 129 -7.21 3.14 3.28
C ILE A 129 -7.27 2.20 2.08
N LEU A 130 -7.70 0.95 2.30
CA LEU A 130 -7.97 0.02 1.21
C LEU A 130 -9.34 0.27 0.59
N LYS A 131 -9.42 0.18 -0.74
CA LYS A 131 -10.67 -0.05 -1.46
C LYS A 131 -10.98 -1.56 -1.37
N PRO A 132 -12.04 -1.96 -0.63
CA PRO A 132 -12.33 -3.36 -0.41
C PRO A 132 -12.90 -4.04 -1.67
N ASN A 133 -12.73 -5.35 -1.76
CA ASN A 133 -13.35 -6.25 -2.71
C ASN A 133 -14.51 -6.99 -2.01
N GLY A 134 -15.69 -6.35 -1.98
CA GLY A 134 -16.78 -6.79 -1.11
C GLY A 134 -16.38 -6.65 0.36
N GLU A 135 -16.37 -7.75 1.10
CA GLU A 135 -15.90 -7.77 2.50
C GLU A 135 -14.38 -7.99 2.62
N GLN A 136 -13.69 -8.38 1.55
CA GLN A 136 -12.28 -8.77 1.59
C GLN A 136 -11.35 -7.60 1.22
N ALA A 137 -10.17 -7.53 1.83
CA ALA A 137 -9.10 -6.61 1.39
C ALA A 137 -8.46 -7.01 0.06
N ILE A 138 -8.49 -8.30 -0.28
CA ILE A 138 -7.67 -8.88 -1.34
C ILE A 138 -8.42 -8.91 -2.68
N TRP A 139 -7.73 -8.46 -3.71
CA TRP A 139 -8.10 -8.58 -5.12
C TRP A 139 -7.24 -9.67 -5.76
N ARG A 140 -7.84 -10.61 -6.48
CA ARG A 140 -7.09 -11.54 -7.35
C ARG A 140 -7.13 -11.01 -8.77
N THR A 141 -5.97 -10.72 -9.33
CA THR A 141 -5.88 -9.96 -10.57
C THR A 141 -4.76 -10.49 -11.44
N ARG A 142 -5.00 -10.56 -12.74
CA ARG A 142 -3.97 -10.81 -13.74
C ARG A 142 -3.37 -9.47 -14.18
N VAL A 143 -2.05 -9.34 -14.10
CA VAL A 143 -1.30 -8.15 -14.52
C VAL A 143 -0.46 -8.51 -15.75
N THR A 144 -0.50 -7.67 -16.78
CA THR A 144 0.21 -7.85 -18.07
C THR A 144 0.72 -6.51 -18.62
N ASP A 145 1.66 -6.54 -19.56
CA ASP A 145 2.41 -5.38 -20.09
C ASP A 145 1.82 -4.67 -21.31
N GLY A 146 0.60 -5.00 -21.73
CA GLY A 146 0.00 -4.36 -22.89
C GLY A 146 0.32 -5.01 -24.21
N ALA A 147 1.56 -5.43 -24.38
CA ALA A 147 1.97 -6.26 -25.51
C ALA A 147 1.58 -7.74 -25.32
N GLY A 148 1.35 -8.17 -24.07
CA GLY A 148 1.04 -9.56 -23.73
C GLY A 148 2.29 -10.45 -23.65
N GLU A 149 3.50 -9.87 -23.61
CA GLU A 149 4.75 -10.63 -23.56
C GLU A 149 4.96 -11.27 -22.19
N TRP A 150 4.39 -10.66 -21.14
CA TRP A 150 4.27 -11.30 -19.83
C TRP A 150 2.91 -11.08 -19.17
N SER A 151 2.57 -12.02 -18.29
CA SER A 151 1.35 -12.01 -17.49
C SER A 151 1.56 -12.75 -16.17
N HIS A 152 1.09 -12.17 -15.06
CA HIS A 152 1.17 -12.75 -13.72
C HIS A 152 -0.18 -12.73 -13.03
N GLU A 153 -0.57 -13.81 -12.38
CA GLU A 153 -1.71 -13.82 -11.45
C GLU A 153 -1.24 -13.49 -10.04
N LEU A 154 -1.80 -12.43 -9.46
CA LEU A 154 -1.33 -11.86 -8.20
C LEU A 154 -2.50 -11.61 -7.24
N THR A 155 -2.15 -11.52 -5.97
CA THR A 155 -3.05 -11.02 -4.91
C THR A 155 -2.66 -9.59 -4.57
N LEU A 156 -3.57 -8.66 -4.81
CA LEU A 156 -3.34 -7.23 -4.73
C LEU A 156 -4.19 -6.58 -3.63
N LEU A 157 -3.66 -5.52 -3.04
CA LEU A 157 -4.39 -4.53 -2.26
C LEU A 157 -4.65 -3.34 -3.16
N ARG A 158 -5.84 -2.73 -3.07
CA ARG A 158 -6.19 -1.54 -3.86
C ARG A 158 -6.27 -0.33 -2.94
N VAL A 159 -5.57 0.74 -3.26
CA VAL A 159 -5.59 2.00 -2.52
C VAL A 159 -5.95 3.13 -3.49
N ALA A 160 -6.89 4.00 -3.10
CA ALA A 160 -7.20 5.16 -3.91
C ALA A 160 -5.95 6.04 -4.07
N ARG A 161 -5.62 6.45 -5.30
CA ARG A 161 -4.43 7.27 -5.56
C ARG A 161 -4.36 8.50 -4.66
N ARG A 162 -5.48 9.18 -4.40
CA ARG A 162 -5.59 10.34 -3.49
C ARG A 162 -5.15 10.09 -2.04
N ARG A 163 -5.03 8.82 -1.62
CA ARG A 163 -4.58 8.43 -0.27
C ARG A 163 -3.07 8.28 -0.20
N ILE A 164 -2.37 8.20 -1.31
CA ILE A 164 -0.91 8.05 -1.37
C ILE A 164 -0.29 9.44 -1.55
#